data_AF-A0A0V0ZMJ8-F1
#
_entry.id   AF-A0A0V0ZMJ8-F1
#
_cell.length_a   1.000
_cell.length_b   1.000
_cell.length_c   1.000
_cell.angle_alpha   90.00
_cell.angle_beta   90.00
_cell.angle_gamma   90.00
#
_symmetry.space_group_name_H-M   'P 1'
#
loop_
_entity.id
_entity.type
_entity.pdbx_description
1 polymer ?
#
loop_
_entity_poly.entity_id
_entity_poly.type
_entity_poly.pdbx_seq_one_letter_code
_entity_poly.pdbx_strand_id
1 'polypeptide(L)'
;MDNKDFANSHPGKAKKQEKGKFQSLIDFIYNAEEKTFLGRTGRSWFEITAFYIIFYSCLAGFFAINMAIFLKLTDTQTPRYYGKGSIIGINPGMGYQPWLRDDPESTLIYFNRSEPSTYKKYVDQLRQFYAKYKNLNDTRQCIGSNSSNRENTHIACAFDLIEHFESQGCGEKDDFGFKNATPCIVLTLNKLIGWEPVAYPKDSAPDAIKDHYNYSPPDVAIACEGEFPVDQEHIGPLQYIPPTGIPHKFFPYRVMPNYHQPFALVKFVGPPKGILIEVECKAYAYNIMHDRSYRLGMVHFELLIDS
;
A
#
# COMPACT_ATOMS: atom_id res chain seq x y z
N MET A 1 2.20 -98.09 52.47
CA MET A 1 2.02 -98.43 51.05
C MET A 1 0.99 -97.44 50.53
N ASP A 2 1.28 -96.43 49.73
CA ASP A 2 2.48 -96.13 48.94
C ASP A 2 2.68 -94.63 48.85
N ASN A 3 3.95 -94.24 48.94
CA ASN A 3 4.46 -92.89 48.72
C ASN A 3 4.74 -92.76 47.22
N LYS A 4 4.20 -91.75 46.54
CA LYS A 4 4.61 -91.38 45.19
C LYS A 4 4.65 -89.86 45.04
N ASP A 5 5.88 -89.36 45.04
CA ASP A 5 6.29 -88.06 44.52
C ASP A 5 5.88 -87.90 43.06
N PHE A 6 5.25 -86.77 42.71
CA PHE A 6 5.22 -86.29 41.32
C PHE A 6 5.32 -84.76 41.27
N ALA A 7 6.56 -84.33 40.98
CA ALA A 7 7.05 -83.14 40.30
C ALA A 7 6.11 -81.92 40.07
N ASN A 8 6.56 -80.78 40.59
CA ASN A 8 6.17 -79.43 40.17
C ASN A 8 6.51 -79.20 38.67
N SER A 9 5.50 -78.91 37.85
CA SER A 9 5.66 -78.32 36.52
C SER A 9 5.20 -76.87 36.53
N HIS A 10 6.13 -75.93 36.65
CA HIS A 10 5.85 -74.52 36.34
C HIS A 10 5.70 -74.38 34.82
N PRO A 11 4.61 -73.77 34.30
CA PRO A 11 4.57 -73.40 32.90
C PRO A 11 5.57 -72.27 32.66
N GLY A 12 6.52 -72.51 31.75
CA GLY A 12 7.55 -71.56 31.38
C GLY A 12 6.96 -70.25 30.90
N LYS A 13 7.38 -69.14 31.50
CA LYS A 13 7.13 -67.80 30.97
C LYS A 13 7.71 -67.72 29.56
N ALA A 14 6.85 -67.52 28.56
CA ALA A 14 7.28 -67.26 27.20
C ALA A 14 8.24 -66.06 27.20
N LYS A 15 9.47 -66.28 26.72
CA LYS A 15 10.46 -65.21 26.51
C LYS A 15 9.89 -64.23 25.49
N LYS A 16 9.54 -63.01 25.93
CA LYS A 16 9.19 -61.91 25.03
C LYS A 16 10.47 -61.49 24.31
N GLN A 17 10.56 -61.85 23.03
CA GLN A 17 11.68 -61.54 22.16
C GLN A 17 11.81 -60.01 22.04
N GLU A 18 12.97 -59.45 22.36
CA GLU A 18 13.25 -58.03 22.20
C GLU A 18 13.26 -57.69 20.71
N LYS A 19 12.17 -57.11 20.22
CA LYS A 19 12.04 -56.65 18.83
C LYS A 19 12.96 -55.45 18.62
N GLY A 20 13.74 -55.45 17.54
CA GLY A 20 14.62 -54.33 17.19
C GLY A 20 13.85 -53.01 17.07
N LYS A 21 14.49 -51.88 17.42
CA LYS A 21 13.86 -50.54 17.45
C LYS A 21 13.10 -50.19 16.17
N PHE A 22 13.55 -50.67 15.02
CA PHE A 22 12.89 -50.47 13.72
C PHE A 22 11.59 -51.27 13.57
N GLN A 23 11.57 -52.53 14.03
CA GLN A 23 10.35 -53.35 14.10
C GLN A 23 9.33 -52.73 15.05
N SER A 24 9.79 -52.15 16.17
CA SER A 24 8.92 -51.44 17.13
C SER A 24 8.32 -50.17 16.55
N LEU A 25 9.01 -49.47 15.64
CA LEU A 25 8.49 -48.30 14.94
C LEU A 25 7.46 -48.69 13.86
N ILE A 26 7.71 -49.79 13.16
CA ILE A 26 6.75 -50.34 12.18
C ILE A 26 5.48 -50.85 12.89
N ASP A 27 5.64 -51.59 13.99
CA ASP A 27 4.52 -52.07 14.82
C ASP A 27 3.76 -50.90 15.49
N PHE A 28 4.43 -49.77 15.75
CA PHE A 28 3.79 -48.55 16.24
C PHE A 28 2.95 -47.85 15.16
N ILE A 29 3.44 -47.80 13.92
CA ILE A 29 2.72 -47.20 12.79
C ILE A 29 1.51 -48.05 12.41
N TYR A 30 1.70 -49.37 12.24
CA TYR A 30 0.64 -50.29 11.86
C TYR A 30 0.90 -51.68 12.41
N ASN A 31 0.05 -52.14 13.33
CA ASN A 31 0.09 -53.50 13.84
C ASN A 31 -0.97 -54.34 13.12
N ALA A 32 -0.52 -55.23 12.24
CA ALA A 32 -1.37 -56.08 11.42
C ALA A 32 -2.13 -57.17 12.22
N GLU A 33 -1.59 -57.60 13.37
CA GLU A 33 -2.23 -58.62 14.23
C GLU A 33 -3.42 -58.03 15.01
N GLU A 34 -3.26 -56.83 15.55
CA GLU A 34 -4.29 -56.13 16.34
C GLU A 34 -5.19 -55.19 15.51
N LYS A 35 -4.92 -55.06 14.20
CA LYS A 35 -5.56 -54.09 13.28
C LYS A 35 -5.58 -52.67 13.86
N THR A 36 -4.48 -52.25 14.48
CA THR A 36 -4.33 -50.90 15.07
C THR A 36 -3.38 -50.05 14.22
N PHE A 37 -3.74 -48.78 14.04
CA PHE A 37 -2.92 -47.77 13.35
C PHE A 37 -2.56 -46.68 14.37
N LEU A 38 -1.26 -46.38 14.53
CA LEU A 38 -0.75 -45.45 15.55
C LEU A 38 -1.29 -45.72 16.96
N GLY A 39 -1.38 -47.01 17.32
CA GLY A 39 -1.83 -47.45 18.65
C GLY A 39 -3.34 -47.36 18.91
N ARG A 40 -4.19 -47.10 17.89
CA ARG A 40 -5.66 -47.10 18.03
C ARG A 40 -6.33 -47.99 16.99
N THR A 41 -7.48 -48.56 17.35
CA THR A 41 -8.31 -49.35 16.43
C THR A 41 -8.99 -48.44 15.41
N GLY A 42 -9.31 -48.96 14.21
CA GLY A 42 -10.00 -48.20 13.17
C GLY A 42 -11.35 -47.61 13.62
N ARG A 43 -12.06 -48.30 14.51
CA ARG A 43 -13.29 -47.79 15.14
C ARG A 43 -13.03 -46.56 16.00
N SER A 44 -11.98 -46.57 16.82
CA SER A 44 -11.60 -45.41 17.63
C SER A 44 -11.20 -44.24 16.74
N TRP A 45 -10.42 -44.46 15.69
CA TRP A 45 -10.07 -43.42 14.73
C TRP A 45 -11.31 -42.80 14.06
N PHE A 46 -12.28 -43.61 13.66
CA PHE A 46 -13.55 -43.12 13.12
C PHE A 46 -14.33 -42.29 14.16
N GLU A 47 -14.48 -42.77 15.39
CA GLU A 47 -15.16 -42.05 16.47
C GLU A 47 -14.49 -40.70 16.79
N ILE A 48 -13.16 -40.66 16.84
CA ILE A 48 -12.37 -39.44 17.05
C ILE A 48 -12.54 -38.47 15.88
N THR A 49 -12.45 -38.97 14.66
CA THR A 49 -12.54 -38.16 13.44
C THR A 49 -13.93 -37.57 13.31
N ALA A 50 -14.98 -38.37 13.53
CA ALA A 50 -16.35 -37.91 13.54
C ALA A 50 -16.60 -36.85 14.62
N PHE A 51 -16.07 -37.06 15.84
CA PHE A 51 -16.11 -36.06 16.90
C PHE A 51 -15.47 -34.74 16.48
N TYR A 52 -14.24 -34.76 15.94
CA TYR A 52 -13.56 -33.54 15.51
C TYR A 52 -14.26 -32.86 14.33
N ILE A 53 -14.81 -33.62 13.38
CA ILE A 53 -15.60 -33.05 12.27
C ILE A 53 -16.79 -32.27 12.83
N ILE A 54 -17.59 -32.87 13.72
CA ILE A 54 -18.75 -32.21 14.31
C ILE A 54 -18.31 -31.01 15.15
N PHE A 55 -17.31 -31.20 16.02
CA PHE A 55 -16.80 -30.15 16.90
C PHE A 55 -16.29 -28.93 16.13
N TYR A 56 -15.43 -29.14 15.13
CA TYR A 56 -14.91 -28.05 14.31
C TYR A 56 -15.98 -27.43 13.40
N SER A 57 -17.00 -28.19 12.99
CA SER A 57 -18.15 -27.64 12.25
C SER A 57 -18.97 -26.69 13.13
N CYS A 58 -19.25 -27.08 14.38
CA CYS A 58 -19.90 -26.22 15.35
C CYS A 58 -19.06 -24.97 15.68
N LEU A 59 -17.74 -25.13 15.87
CA LEU A 59 -16.83 -24.03 16.15
C LEU A 59 -16.73 -23.04 14.97
N ALA A 60 -16.63 -23.55 13.74
CA ALA A 60 -16.63 -22.73 12.53
C ALA A 60 -17.97 -21.99 12.36
N GLY A 61 -19.10 -22.65 12.65
CA GLY A 61 -20.42 -22.02 12.67
C GLY A 61 -20.52 -20.89 13.69
N PHE A 62 -20.05 -21.11 14.91
CA PHE A 62 -20.01 -20.07 15.95
C PHE A 62 -19.13 -18.88 15.51
N PHE A 63 -17.95 -19.14 14.96
CA PHE A 63 -17.07 -18.09 14.43
C PHE A 63 -17.75 -17.31 13.29
N ALA A 64 -18.39 -18.00 12.34
CA ALA A 64 -19.09 -17.38 11.23
C ALA A 64 -20.25 -16.49 11.70
N ILE A 65 -21.01 -16.91 12.71
CA ILE A 65 -22.08 -16.11 13.30
C ILE A 65 -21.51 -14.83 13.94
N ASN A 66 -20.46 -14.95 14.76
CA ASN A 66 -19.80 -13.79 15.38
C ASN A 66 -19.24 -12.82 14.32
N MET A 67 -18.61 -13.35 13.28
CA MET A 67 -18.10 -12.57 12.16
C MET A 67 -19.23 -11.85 11.40
N ALA A 68 -20.35 -12.54 11.16
CA ALA A 68 -21.51 -11.94 10.49
C ALA A 68 -22.13 -10.79 11.31
N ILE A 69 -22.25 -10.96 12.62
CA ILE A 69 -22.71 -9.89 13.52
C ILE A 69 -21.73 -8.71 13.49
N PHE A 70 -20.42 -8.99 13.57
CA PHE A 70 -19.39 -7.96 13.50
C PHE A 70 -19.47 -7.13 12.21
N LEU A 71 -19.59 -7.79 11.05
CA LEU A 71 -19.71 -7.13 9.74
C LEU A 71 -21.01 -6.33 9.60
N LYS A 72 -22.09 -6.72 10.29
CA LYS A 72 -23.34 -5.94 10.32
C LYS A 72 -23.26 -4.70 11.22
N LEU A 73 -22.37 -4.70 12.22
CA LEU A 73 -22.16 -3.56 13.12
C LEU A 73 -21.19 -2.52 12.54
N THR A 74 -20.44 -2.87 11.50
CA THR A 74 -19.53 -1.95 10.81
C THR A 74 -20.25 -1.23 9.67
N ASP A 75 -20.08 0.09 9.60
CA ASP A 75 -20.46 0.87 8.41
C ASP A 75 -19.61 0.43 7.21
N THR A 76 -20.25 0.32 6.04
CA THR A 76 -19.60 -0.05 4.78
C THR A 76 -18.95 1.14 4.08
N GLN A 77 -19.33 2.38 4.42
CA GLN A 77 -18.82 3.57 3.76
C GLN A 77 -17.66 4.22 4.53
N THR A 78 -17.78 4.39 5.83
CA THR A 78 -16.74 5.04 6.63
C THR A 78 -16.11 4.11 7.66
N PRO A 79 -14.77 4.14 7.83
CA PRO A 79 -14.14 3.41 8.92
C PRO A 79 -14.63 3.95 10.25
N ARG A 80 -14.74 3.11 11.28
CA ARG A 80 -15.19 3.55 12.61
C ARG A 80 -14.19 4.48 13.32
N TYR A 81 -12.90 4.30 13.04
CA TYR A 81 -11.81 5.04 13.67
C TYR A 81 -10.98 5.76 12.60
N TYR A 82 -11.26 7.05 12.38
CA TYR A 82 -10.47 7.95 11.53
C TYR A 82 -10.28 9.30 12.23
N GLY A 83 -9.25 10.04 11.84
CA GLY A 83 -8.95 11.35 12.41
C GLY A 83 -8.08 11.31 13.67
N LYS A 84 -8.22 12.33 14.51
CA LYS A 84 -7.31 12.57 15.64
C LYS A 84 -7.46 11.48 16.71
N GLY A 85 -6.36 10.76 16.97
CA GLY A 85 -6.31 9.66 17.94
C GLY A 85 -6.59 8.27 17.36
N SER A 86 -6.78 8.13 16.04
CA SER A 86 -6.81 6.82 15.38
C SER A 86 -5.40 6.42 14.90
N ILE A 87 -5.19 5.11 14.66
CA ILE A 87 -3.95 4.56 14.09
C ILE A 87 -3.67 5.13 12.69
N ILE A 88 -4.72 5.49 11.95
CA ILE A 88 -4.62 6.10 10.61
C ILE A 88 -4.02 7.52 10.71
N GLY A 89 -4.21 8.20 11.85
CA GLY A 89 -3.69 9.53 12.09
C GLY A 89 -4.41 10.64 11.32
N ILE A 90 -3.87 11.85 11.44
CA ILE A 90 -4.35 13.07 10.77
C ILE A 90 -3.34 13.63 9.77
N ASN A 91 -2.17 12.99 9.66
CA ASN A 91 -1.06 13.47 8.87
C ASN A 91 -0.95 12.64 7.59
N PRO A 92 -1.25 13.20 6.42
CA PRO A 92 -1.22 12.44 5.18
C PRO A 92 0.23 12.13 4.77
N GLY A 93 0.46 10.90 4.31
CA GLY A 93 1.66 10.54 3.55
C GLY A 93 1.58 11.01 2.10
N MET A 94 2.69 10.97 1.39
CA MET A 94 2.74 11.23 -0.05
C MET A 94 3.00 9.95 -0.84
N GLY A 95 2.54 9.94 -2.08
CA GLY A 95 2.86 8.90 -3.05
C GLY A 95 3.24 9.52 -4.38
N TYR A 96 4.03 8.79 -5.17
CA TYR A 96 4.45 9.24 -6.51
C TYR A 96 3.98 8.26 -7.59
N GLN A 97 3.91 8.75 -8.83
CA GLN A 97 3.79 7.93 -10.04
C GLN A 97 4.75 8.48 -11.10
N PRO A 98 5.34 7.61 -11.94
CA PRO A 98 5.01 6.21 -12.15
C PRO A 98 5.75 5.25 -11.20
N TRP A 99 4.99 4.53 -10.37
CA TRP A 99 5.50 3.40 -9.59
C TRP A 99 5.05 2.10 -10.26
N LEU A 100 5.98 1.17 -10.45
CA LEU A 100 5.74 -0.07 -11.18
C LEU A 100 5.33 -1.19 -10.22
N ARG A 101 4.30 -1.96 -10.59
CA ARG A 101 3.81 -3.07 -9.77
C ARG A 101 4.69 -4.32 -9.85
N ASP A 102 5.43 -4.46 -10.94
CA ASP A 102 6.28 -5.63 -11.23
C ASP A 102 7.53 -5.66 -10.33
N ASP A 103 7.94 -4.50 -9.81
CA ASP A 103 9.07 -4.37 -8.88
C ASP A 103 8.65 -3.49 -7.69
N PRO A 104 7.95 -4.06 -6.71
CA PRO A 104 7.36 -3.28 -5.63
C PRO A 104 8.38 -2.80 -4.59
N GLU A 105 9.59 -3.39 -4.56
CA GLU A 105 10.64 -3.02 -3.61
C GLU A 105 11.51 -1.87 -4.15
N SER A 106 11.57 -1.73 -5.48
CA SER A 106 12.33 -0.65 -6.12
C SER A 106 11.53 0.65 -6.17
N THR A 107 12.22 1.75 -5.85
CA THR A 107 11.69 3.11 -6.08
C THR A 107 12.32 3.78 -7.31
N LEU A 108 13.18 3.06 -8.03
CA LEU A 108 14.00 3.56 -9.12
C LEU A 108 13.20 3.79 -10.41
N ILE A 109 13.28 5.01 -10.91
CA ILE A 109 12.86 5.40 -12.25
C ILE A 109 14.10 5.43 -13.14
N TYR A 110 14.42 4.28 -13.72
CA TYR A 110 15.51 4.13 -14.69
C TYR A 110 15.01 4.05 -16.13
N PHE A 111 15.55 4.88 -17.03
CA PHE A 111 15.34 4.74 -18.47
C PHE A 111 16.49 5.30 -19.30
N ASN A 112 16.61 4.81 -20.54
CA ASN A 112 17.51 5.37 -21.54
C ASN A 112 16.69 6.15 -22.58
N ARG A 113 17.07 7.42 -22.80
CA ARG A 113 16.40 8.30 -23.77
C ARG A 113 16.45 7.77 -25.21
N SER A 114 17.56 7.14 -25.61
CA SER A 114 17.74 6.59 -26.96
C SER A 114 16.95 5.30 -27.20
N GLU A 115 16.46 4.65 -26.15
CA GLU A 115 15.73 3.38 -26.26
C GLU A 115 14.29 3.50 -25.72
N PRO A 116 13.29 3.74 -26.60
CA PRO A 116 11.90 3.95 -26.19
C PRO A 116 11.25 2.81 -25.41
N SER A 117 11.73 1.58 -25.60
CA SER A 117 11.29 0.40 -24.85
C SER A 117 11.46 0.57 -23.33
N THR A 118 12.52 1.27 -22.91
CA THR A 118 12.90 1.40 -21.49
C THR A 118 11.95 2.28 -20.71
N TYR A 119 11.50 3.40 -21.29
CA TYR A 119 10.56 4.32 -20.63
C TYR A 119 9.09 4.02 -20.91
N LYS A 120 8.79 3.16 -21.89
CA LYS A 120 7.41 2.78 -22.25
C LYS A 120 6.59 2.30 -21.04
N LYS A 121 7.20 1.50 -20.15
CA LYS A 121 6.55 1.00 -18.93
C LYS A 121 6.04 2.12 -18.01
N TYR A 122 6.81 3.19 -17.86
CA TYR A 122 6.42 4.35 -17.06
C TYR A 122 5.33 5.18 -17.74
N VAL A 123 5.44 5.37 -19.06
CA VAL A 123 4.44 6.07 -19.87
C VAL A 123 3.10 5.34 -19.84
N ASP A 124 3.11 4.02 -19.95
CA ASP A 124 1.90 3.19 -19.91
C ASP A 124 1.24 3.26 -18.52
N GLN A 125 2.03 3.24 -17.44
CA GLN A 125 1.56 3.44 -16.07
C GLN A 125 0.92 4.82 -15.87
N LEU A 126 1.56 5.89 -16.37
CA LEU A 126 1.00 7.25 -16.31
C LEU A 126 -0.25 7.40 -17.17
N ARG A 127 -0.30 6.77 -18.35
CA ARG A 127 -1.51 6.74 -19.19
C ARG A 127 -2.68 6.09 -18.44
N GLN A 128 -2.43 4.96 -17.77
CA GLN A 128 -3.45 4.31 -16.95
C GLN A 128 -3.89 5.18 -15.78
N PHE A 129 -2.96 5.88 -15.13
CA PHE A 129 -3.27 6.84 -14.07
C PHE A 129 -4.16 7.98 -14.59
N TYR A 130 -3.81 8.58 -15.73
CA TYR A 130 -4.57 9.67 -16.36
C TYR A 130 -5.95 9.23 -16.83
N ALA A 131 -6.11 7.97 -17.26
CA ALA A 131 -7.38 7.43 -17.75
C ALA A 131 -8.52 7.55 -16.72
N LYS A 132 -8.21 7.43 -15.42
CA LYS A 132 -9.20 7.61 -14.35
C LYS A 132 -9.84 9.00 -14.41
N TYR A 133 -9.05 10.04 -14.67
CA TYR A 133 -9.51 11.42 -14.65
C TYR A 133 -10.30 11.82 -15.90
N LYS A 134 -10.29 10.98 -16.95
CA LYS A 134 -11.14 11.15 -18.13
C LYS A 134 -12.62 10.79 -17.85
N ASN A 135 -12.90 10.03 -16.79
CA ASN A 135 -14.26 9.67 -16.41
C ASN A 135 -14.90 10.76 -15.53
N LEU A 136 -15.82 11.54 -16.08
CA LEU A 136 -16.50 12.62 -15.36
C LEU A 136 -17.83 12.20 -14.70
N ASN A 137 -18.20 10.91 -14.77
CA ASN A 137 -19.42 10.42 -14.14
C ASN A 137 -19.34 10.59 -12.61
N ASP A 138 -20.45 10.96 -11.98
CA ASP A 138 -20.51 11.23 -10.52
C ASP A 138 -19.48 12.27 -10.03
N THR A 139 -19.13 13.22 -10.89
CA THR A 139 -18.31 14.40 -10.56
C THR A 139 -19.00 15.70 -10.95
N ARG A 140 -18.63 16.80 -10.32
CA ARG A 140 -19.12 18.15 -10.63
C ARG A 140 -17.97 19.09 -10.96
N GLN A 141 -18.21 20.08 -11.82
CA GLN A 141 -17.22 21.12 -12.06
C GLN A 141 -17.16 22.08 -10.87
N CYS A 142 -15.97 22.30 -10.34
CA CYS A 142 -15.72 23.24 -9.25
C CYS A 142 -14.98 24.46 -9.79
N ILE A 143 -15.75 25.44 -10.26
CA ILE A 143 -15.26 26.65 -10.92
C ILE A 143 -15.34 27.82 -9.93
N GLY A 144 -14.23 28.55 -9.78
CA GLY A 144 -14.11 29.71 -8.88
C GLY A 144 -13.58 29.37 -7.48
N SER A 145 -13.15 30.41 -6.76
CA SER A 145 -12.48 30.30 -5.46
C SER A 145 -13.36 29.80 -4.31
N ASN A 146 -14.69 29.97 -4.43
CA ASN A 146 -15.64 29.52 -3.41
C ASN A 146 -16.11 28.08 -3.64
N SER A 147 -15.88 27.53 -4.85
CA SER A 147 -16.33 26.19 -5.21
C SER A 147 -15.30 25.16 -4.79
N SER A 148 -15.65 24.34 -3.81
CA SER A 148 -14.75 23.29 -3.28
C SER A 148 -15.53 22.10 -2.75
N ASN A 149 -14.84 20.99 -2.50
CA ASN A 149 -15.38 19.82 -1.82
C ASN A 149 -15.79 20.09 -0.35
N ARG A 150 -15.61 21.32 0.16
CA ARG A 150 -16.18 21.75 1.45
C ARG A 150 -17.70 21.79 1.41
N GLU A 151 -18.28 22.16 0.28
CA GLU A 151 -19.73 22.10 0.06
C GLU A 151 -20.21 20.69 0.39
N ASN A 152 -21.27 20.56 1.19
CA ASN A 152 -21.77 19.25 1.65
C ASN A 152 -22.56 18.57 0.53
N THR A 153 -21.87 18.22 -0.55
CA THR A 153 -22.39 17.51 -1.72
C THR A 153 -21.94 16.07 -1.67
N HIS A 154 -22.81 15.14 -2.07
CA HIS A 154 -22.43 13.72 -2.24
C HIS A 154 -21.53 13.47 -3.46
N ILE A 155 -21.24 14.51 -4.25
CA ILE A 155 -20.51 14.45 -5.53
C ILE A 155 -19.19 15.22 -5.40
N ALA A 156 -18.10 14.64 -5.89
CA ALA A 156 -16.76 15.22 -5.82
C ALA A 156 -16.48 16.20 -6.97
N CYS A 157 -15.59 17.17 -6.73
CA CYS A 157 -15.02 18.01 -7.77
C CYS A 157 -14.28 17.17 -8.82
N ALA A 158 -14.60 17.39 -10.09
CA ALA A 158 -13.86 16.88 -11.24
C ALA A 158 -12.47 17.53 -11.29
N PHE A 159 -11.44 16.70 -11.45
CA PHE A 159 -10.08 17.16 -11.65
C PHE A 159 -9.91 17.79 -13.04
N ASP A 160 -9.56 19.06 -13.08
CA ASP A 160 -9.59 19.92 -14.28
C ASP A 160 -8.20 20.40 -14.73
N LEU A 161 -7.12 19.90 -14.12
CA LEU A 161 -5.75 20.36 -14.42
C LEU A 161 -5.06 19.54 -15.52
N ILE A 162 -5.68 18.48 -16.05
CA ILE A 162 -5.07 17.61 -17.06
C ILE A 162 -4.65 18.40 -18.29
N GLU A 163 -5.53 19.24 -18.85
CA GLU A 163 -5.22 20.04 -20.03
C GLU A 163 -4.06 21.02 -19.76
N HIS A 164 -4.00 21.59 -18.56
CA HIS A 164 -2.88 22.43 -18.16
C HIS A 164 -1.56 21.65 -18.11
N PHE A 165 -1.57 20.42 -17.59
CA PHE A 165 -0.40 19.55 -17.57
C PHE A 165 0.07 19.16 -18.97
N GLU A 166 -0.87 18.86 -19.87
CA GLU A 166 -0.57 18.59 -21.28
C GLU A 166 0.09 19.81 -21.95
N SER A 167 -0.39 21.03 -21.67
CA SER A 167 0.20 22.26 -22.22
C SER A 167 1.65 22.51 -21.78
N GLN A 168 2.08 21.90 -20.66
CA GLN A 168 3.44 22.00 -20.12
C GLN A 168 4.35 20.84 -20.58
N GLY A 169 3.91 20.03 -21.53
CA GLY A 169 4.67 18.88 -22.05
C GLY A 169 4.68 17.67 -21.11
N CYS A 170 3.70 17.59 -20.18
CA CYS A 170 3.47 16.44 -19.33
C CYS A 170 2.22 15.66 -19.77
N GLY A 171 1.94 15.67 -21.07
CA GLY A 171 0.80 14.99 -21.66
C GLY A 171 1.14 13.64 -22.28
N GLU A 172 0.09 12.92 -22.65
CA GLU A 172 0.21 11.62 -23.33
C GLU A 172 0.91 11.74 -24.69
N LYS A 173 0.77 12.89 -25.37
CA LYS A 173 1.40 13.18 -26.68
C LYS A 173 2.91 13.37 -26.58
N ASP A 174 3.40 13.79 -25.42
CA ASP A 174 4.82 14.09 -25.16
C ASP A 174 5.51 12.97 -24.39
N ASP A 175 4.88 11.78 -24.29
CA ASP A 175 5.32 10.67 -23.46
C ASP A 175 5.62 11.12 -22.02
N PHE A 176 4.82 12.05 -21.48
CA PHE A 176 5.02 12.66 -20.16
C PHE A 176 6.44 13.21 -19.92
N GLY A 177 7.09 13.68 -20.98
CA GLY A 177 8.45 14.25 -20.94
C GLY A 177 9.59 13.22 -20.96
N PHE A 178 9.30 11.91 -20.88
CA PHE A 178 10.32 10.85 -20.90
C PHE A 178 11.13 10.85 -22.20
N LYS A 179 10.48 11.04 -23.34
CA LYS A 179 11.13 11.10 -24.66
C LYS A 179 12.22 12.17 -24.75
N ASN A 180 12.04 13.29 -24.04
CA ASN A 180 12.96 14.42 -24.06
C ASN A 180 13.94 14.41 -22.86
N ALA A 181 14.00 13.32 -22.08
CA ALA A 181 14.75 13.26 -20.81
C ALA A 181 14.37 14.39 -19.83
N THR A 182 13.09 14.77 -19.82
CA THR A 182 12.51 15.76 -18.89
C THR A 182 11.26 15.17 -18.23
N PRO A 183 11.39 14.03 -17.51
CA PRO A 183 10.25 13.27 -17.04
C PRO A 183 9.38 14.09 -16.09
N CYS A 184 8.06 13.94 -16.23
CA CYS A 184 7.08 14.49 -15.31
C CYS A 184 6.65 13.42 -14.31
N ILE A 185 6.94 13.66 -13.04
CA ILE A 185 6.58 12.77 -11.93
C ILE A 185 5.35 13.31 -11.23
N VAL A 186 4.34 12.46 -11.08
CA VAL A 186 3.10 12.79 -10.38
C VAL A 186 3.33 12.66 -8.89
N LEU A 187 2.86 13.65 -8.12
CA LEU A 187 2.88 13.68 -6.67
C LEU A 187 1.45 13.75 -6.13
N THR A 188 1.10 12.77 -5.30
CA THR A 188 -0.23 12.60 -4.71
C THR A 188 -0.15 12.63 -3.20
N LEU A 189 -1.25 13.00 -2.56
CA LEU A 189 -1.39 12.99 -1.11
C LEU A 189 -2.38 11.88 -0.68
N ASN A 190 -2.05 11.12 0.37
CA ASN A 190 -2.91 10.07 0.88
C ASN A 190 -4.29 10.62 1.30
N LYS A 191 -5.35 9.88 0.96
CA LYS A 191 -6.72 10.31 1.21
C LYS A 191 -7.08 10.11 2.68
N LEU A 192 -7.20 11.20 3.42
CA LEU A 192 -7.72 11.19 4.79
C LEU A 192 -9.12 11.82 4.81
N ILE A 193 -10.07 11.12 5.42
CA ILE A 193 -11.47 11.56 5.50
C ILE A 193 -11.54 12.84 6.34
N GLY A 194 -12.17 13.89 5.81
CA GLY A 194 -12.34 15.17 6.47
C GLY A 194 -11.08 16.03 6.55
N TRP A 195 -9.96 15.57 6.00
CA TRP A 195 -8.71 16.34 6.01
C TRP A 195 -8.72 17.42 4.94
N GLU A 196 -8.26 18.61 5.31
CA GLU A 196 -8.05 19.75 4.43
C GLU A 196 -6.77 20.50 4.81
N PRO A 197 -6.11 21.19 3.86
CA PRO A 197 -4.92 21.97 4.16
C PRO A 197 -5.24 23.16 5.07
N VAL A 198 -4.38 23.37 6.06
CA VAL A 198 -4.41 24.55 6.94
C VAL A 198 -3.29 25.50 6.53
N ALA A 199 -3.62 26.79 6.40
CA ALA A 199 -2.65 27.82 6.06
C ALA A 199 -1.58 27.94 7.15
N TYR A 200 -0.32 28.13 6.75
CA TYR A 200 0.69 28.63 7.67
C TYR A 200 0.27 30.01 8.20
N PRO A 201 0.58 30.34 9.47
CA PRO A 201 0.58 31.72 9.92
C PRO A 201 1.34 32.62 8.93
N LYS A 202 0.89 33.87 8.80
CA LYS A 202 1.46 34.80 7.82
C LYS A 202 2.98 34.92 7.99
N ASP A 203 3.70 34.79 6.89
CA ASP A 203 5.17 34.85 6.84
C ASP A 203 5.91 33.75 7.64
N SER A 204 5.19 32.70 8.06
CA SER A 204 5.77 31.56 8.77
C SER A 204 5.91 30.30 7.90
N ALA A 205 5.69 30.41 6.58
CA ALA A 205 5.94 29.31 5.66
C ALA A 205 7.45 29.01 5.59
N PRO A 206 7.85 27.73 5.52
CA PRO A 206 9.26 27.34 5.35
C PRO A 206 9.90 27.95 4.10
N ASP A 207 11.21 28.22 4.16
CA ASP A 207 11.96 28.84 3.05
C ASP A 207 11.83 28.05 1.73
N ALA A 208 11.72 26.73 1.81
CA ALA A 208 11.54 25.84 0.65
C ALA A 208 10.29 26.15 -0.20
N ILE A 209 9.25 26.73 0.39
CA ILE A 209 7.98 27.03 -0.29
C ILE A 209 7.61 28.51 -0.28
N LYS A 210 8.37 29.35 0.42
CA LYS A 210 8.02 30.75 0.72
C LYS A 210 7.73 31.57 -0.54
N ASP A 211 8.41 31.29 -1.64
CA ASP A 211 8.30 32.02 -2.90
C ASP A 211 7.04 31.69 -3.72
N HIS A 212 6.42 30.52 -3.48
CA HIS A 212 5.28 30.04 -4.27
C HIS A 212 4.09 29.57 -3.42
N TYR A 213 4.15 29.75 -2.10
CA TYR A 213 3.08 29.36 -1.19
C TYR A 213 1.89 30.33 -1.26
N ASN A 214 0.69 29.78 -1.45
CA ASN A 214 -0.55 30.53 -1.35
C ASN A 214 -1.15 30.41 0.05
N TYR A 215 -1.29 31.53 0.76
CA TYR A 215 -1.85 31.56 2.12
C TYR A 215 -3.38 31.54 2.17
N SER A 216 -4.06 32.04 1.13
CA SER A 216 -5.51 32.20 1.16
C SER A 216 -6.12 32.16 -0.24
N PRO A 217 -6.85 31.08 -0.59
CA PRO A 217 -7.00 29.82 0.15
C PRO A 217 -5.72 28.95 0.15
N PRO A 218 -5.45 28.16 1.20
CA PRO A 218 -4.18 27.44 1.34
C PRO A 218 -4.12 26.17 0.48
N ASP A 219 -3.38 26.23 -0.61
CA ASP A 219 -3.03 25.05 -1.40
C ASP A 219 -1.98 24.19 -0.67
N VAL A 220 -1.87 22.91 -1.03
CA VAL A 220 -0.79 22.05 -0.51
C VAL A 220 0.44 22.27 -1.39
N ALA A 221 1.37 23.11 -0.93
CA ALA A 221 2.62 23.33 -1.64
C ALA A 221 3.52 22.09 -1.59
N ILE A 222 4.40 21.96 -2.56
CA ILE A 222 5.31 20.82 -2.68
C ILE A 222 6.70 21.36 -2.99
N ALA A 223 7.70 20.84 -2.29
CA ALA A 223 9.09 21.06 -2.63
C ALA A 223 9.83 19.73 -2.66
N CYS A 224 10.63 19.54 -3.70
CA CYS A 224 11.50 18.40 -3.89
C CYS A 224 12.96 18.85 -3.85
N GLU A 225 13.79 18.05 -3.22
CA GLU A 225 15.22 18.27 -3.07
C GLU A 225 15.97 16.94 -3.19
N GLY A 226 17.28 17.00 -3.43
CA GLY A 226 18.13 15.81 -3.33
C GLY A 226 18.23 15.36 -1.87
N GLU A 227 18.15 14.05 -1.63
CA GLU A 227 18.20 13.50 -0.26
C GLU A 227 19.56 13.73 0.41
N PHE A 228 20.64 13.50 -0.34
CA PHE A 228 22.00 13.76 0.11
C PHE A 228 22.60 15.03 -0.55
N PRO A 229 23.66 15.62 0.04
CA PRO A 229 24.31 16.80 -0.54
C PRO A 229 24.77 16.61 -1.99
N VAL A 230 25.20 15.39 -2.35
CA VAL A 230 25.59 15.04 -3.72
C VAL A 230 24.38 15.10 -4.66
N ASP A 231 23.22 14.62 -4.24
CA ASP A 231 21.99 14.69 -5.05
C ASP A 231 21.51 16.13 -5.20
N GLN A 232 21.67 16.97 -4.18
CA GLN A 232 21.29 18.39 -4.24
C GLN A 232 22.07 19.17 -5.30
N GLU A 233 23.33 18.82 -5.51
CA GLU A 233 24.15 19.41 -6.58
C GLU A 233 23.74 18.91 -7.97
N HIS A 234 23.18 17.71 -8.08
CA HIS A 234 22.86 17.05 -9.35
C HIS A 234 21.38 17.11 -9.74
N ILE A 235 20.44 17.36 -8.83
CA ILE A 235 19.00 17.32 -9.12
C ILE A 235 18.57 18.29 -10.24
N GLY A 236 19.30 19.39 -10.39
CA GLY A 236 19.04 20.41 -11.41
C GLY A 236 17.75 21.20 -11.15
N PRO A 237 17.32 22.02 -12.13
CA PRO A 237 16.12 22.83 -11.97
C PRO A 237 14.84 21.98 -12.07
N LEU A 238 13.91 22.23 -11.15
CA LEU A 238 12.60 21.59 -11.09
C LEU A 238 11.49 22.57 -11.44
N GLN A 239 10.50 22.11 -12.19
CA GLN A 239 9.28 22.85 -12.49
C GLN A 239 8.09 22.17 -11.82
N TYR A 240 7.39 22.90 -10.94
CA TYR A 240 6.16 22.43 -10.30
C TYR A 240 4.92 22.83 -11.11
N ILE A 241 3.98 21.89 -11.26
CA ILE A 241 2.77 22.10 -12.06
C ILE A 241 1.54 21.60 -11.28
N PRO A 242 0.63 22.49 -10.84
CA PRO A 242 0.74 23.95 -10.95
C PRO A 242 1.79 24.49 -9.95
N PRO A 243 2.26 25.74 -10.11
CA PRO A 243 3.36 26.29 -9.30
C PRO A 243 3.07 26.36 -7.79
N THR A 244 1.80 26.48 -7.39
CA THR A 244 1.40 26.54 -5.97
C THR A 244 1.19 25.16 -5.33
N GLY A 245 1.34 24.07 -6.08
CA GLY A 245 1.12 22.70 -5.61
C GLY A 245 -0.31 22.22 -5.81
N ILE A 246 -0.86 21.41 -4.88
CA ILE A 246 -2.18 20.80 -5.06
C ILE A 246 -3.28 21.78 -4.62
N PRO A 247 -4.23 22.17 -5.50
CA PRO A 247 -5.25 23.14 -5.13
C PRO A 247 -6.17 22.68 -3.99
N HIS A 248 -6.43 23.57 -3.05
CA HIS A 248 -7.31 23.32 -1.89
C HIS A 248 -8.74 22.91 -2.28
N LYS A 249 -9.24 23.33 -3.46
CA LYS A 249 -10.63 23.11 -3.90
C LYS A 249 -11.04 21.64 -3.93
N PHE A 250 -10.07 20.73 -4.09
CA PHE A 250 -10.30 19.30 -4.12
C PHE A 250 -10.42 18.67 -2.72
N PHE A 251 -10.17 19.43 -1.65
CA PHE A 251 -10.31 18.97 -0.27
C PHE A 251 -11.60 19.54 0.37
N PRO A 252 -12.16 18.88 1.40
CA PRO A 252 -11.73 17.60 1.98
C PRO A 252 -12.25 16.36 1.23
N TYR A 253 -11.64 15.21 1.51
CA TYR A 253 -12.17 13.91 1.06
C TYR A 253 -13.31 13.43 1.97
N ARG A 254 -14.43 13.00 1.39
CA ARG A 254 -15.64 12.54 2.11
C ARG A 254 -16.26 11.29 1.49
N VAL A 255 -15.51 10.19 1.35
CA VAL A 255 -15.98 8.90 0.77
C VAL A 255 -17.01 9.09 -0.37
N MET A 256 -16.62 9.91 -1.36
CA MET A 256 -17.49 10.26 -2.47
C MET A 256 -17.31 9.26 -3.61
N PRO A 257 -18.39 8.91 -4.34
CA PRO A 257 -18.28 8.15 -5.58
C PRO A 257 -17.37 8.91 -6.56
N ASN A 258 -16.57 8.15 -7.31
CA ASN A 258 -15.61 8.65 -8.28
C ASN A 258 -14.78 9.86 -7.82
N TYR A 259 -14.33 9.89 -6.55
CA TYR A 259 -13.44 10.96 -6.09
C TYR A 259 -12.13 10.98 -6.90
N HIS A 260 -11.94 12.07 -7.64
CA HIS A 260 -10.70 12.36 -8.34
C HIS A 260 -9.69 12.88 -7.31
N GLN A 261 -8.68 12.05 -7.03
CA GLN A 261 -7.63 12.42 -6.09
C GLN A 261 -6.80 13.54 -6.74
N PRO A 262 -6.66 14.69 -6.08
CA PRO A 262 -5.89 15.76 -6.67
C PRO A 262 -4.40 15.43 -6.60
N PHE A 263 -3.66 15.91 -7.60
CA PHE A 263 -2.23 15.70 -7.72
C PHE A 263 -1.57 16.91 -8.37
N ALA A 264 -0.27 17.03 -8.15
CA ALA A 264 0.59 17.97 -8.83
C ALA A 264 1.71 17.19 -9.54
N LEU A 265 2.44 17.87 -10.42
CA LEU A 265 3.60 17.31 -11.10
C LEU A 265 4.86 18.03 -10.67
N VAL A 266 5.95 17.28 -10.59
CA VAL A 266 7.30 17.82 -10.65
C VAL A 266 7.93 17.38 -11.96
N LYS A 267 8.37 18.34 -12.77
CA LYS A 267 9.05 18.12 -14.04
C LYS A 267 10.53 18.43 -13.87
N PHE A 268 11.38 17.48 -14.22
CA PHE A 268 12.83 17.65 -14.20
C PHE A 268 13.28 18.35 -15.48
N VAL A 269 13.90 19.53 -15.36
CA VAL A 269 14.31 20.35 -16.50
C VAL A 269 15.78 20.12 -16.80
N GLY A 270 16.06 19.03 -17.52
CA GLY A 270 17.42 18.68 -17.95
C GLY A 270 18.30 18.15 -16.81
N PRO A 271 17.90 17.08 -16.11
CA PRO A 271 18.75 16.42 -15.12
C PRO A 271 20.02 15.85 -15.77
N PRO A 272 21.12 15.71 -15.01
CA PRO A 272 22.35 15.12 -15.51
C PRO A 272 22.14 13.65 -15.87
N LYS A 273 22.89 13.19 -16.87
CA LYS A 273 22.76 11.86 -17.45
C LYS A 273 23.79 10.91 -16.84
N GLY A 274 23.41 9.65 -16.64
CA GLY A 274 24.29 8.63 -16.07
C GLY A 274 24.62 8.82 -14.59
N ILE A 275 23.85 9.67 -13.89
CA ILE A 275 23.96 9.89 -12.44
C ILE A 275 22.65 9.45 -11.80
N LEU A 276 22.75 8.62 -10.75
CA LEU A 276 21.63 8.26 -9.90
C LEU A 276 21.38 9.41 -8.93
N ILE A 277 20.14 9.91 -8.89
CA ILE A 277 19.72 11.01 -8.02
C ILE A 277 18.64 10.50 -7.09
N GLU A 278 18.88 10.57 -5.79
CA GLU A 278 17.86 10.28 -4.78
C GLU A 278 17.05 11.54 -4.48
N VAL A 279 15.74 11.50 -4.75
CA VAL A 279 14.86 12.66 -4.63
C VAL A 279 13.89 12.49 -3.47
N GLU A 280 13.87 13.48 -2.58
CA GLU A 280 12.94 13.61 -1.47
C GLU A 280 11.96 14.76 -1.76
N CYS A 281 10.68 14.45 -1.92
CA CYS A 281 9.61 15.44 -2.07
C CYS A 281 8.78 15.53 -0.80
N LYS A 282 8.51 16.76 -0.34
CA LYS A 282 7.72 17.08 0.86
C LYS A 282 6.49 17.90 0.48
N ALA A 283 5.36 17.60 1.11
CA ALA A 283 4.14 18.39 1.02
C ALA A 283 4.03 19.34 2.21
N TYR A 284 3.63 20.58 1.98
CA TYR A 284 3.62 21.64 2.98
C TYR A 284 2.21 22.20 3.15
N ALA A 285 1.69 22.02 4.36
CA ALA A 285 0.58 22.75 4.96
C ALA A 285 0.83 22.76 6.47
N TYR A 286 0.23 23.70 7.21
CA TYR A 286 0.50 23.84 8.65
C TYR A 286 0.17 22.58 9.46
N ASN A 287 -0.77 21.77 8.99
CA ASN A 287 -1.20 20.51 9.58
C ASN A 287 -0.52 19.26 9.00
N ILE A 288 0.54 19.41 8.20
CA ILE A 288 1.38 18.31 7.73
C ILE A 288 2.68 18.33 8.54
N MET A 289 2.98 17.21 9.19
CA MET A 289 4.26 17.02 9.89
C MET A 289 5.18 16.18 9.02
N HIS A 290 6.47 16.52 8.99
CA HIS A 290 7.47 15.73 8.28
C HIS A 290 8.19 14.82 9.27
N ASP A 291 8.25 13.53 8.95
CA ASP A 291 9.02 12.54 9.71
C ASP A 291 9.59 11.51 8.74
N ARG A 292 10.91 11.41 8.68
CA ARG A 292 11.62 10.46 7.81
C ARG A 292 11.41 9.01 8.23
N SER A 293 11.35 8.72 9.53
CA SER A 293 11.20 7.35 10.05
C SER A 293 9.85 6.74 9.68
N TYR A 294 8.80 7.57 9.65
CA TYR A 294 7.45 7.15 9.31
C TYR A 294 7.00 7.59 7.90
N ARG A 295 7.89 8.21 7.11
CA ARG A 295 7.62 8.78 5.78
C ARG A 295 6.37 9.67 5.77
N LEU A 296 6.21 10.48 6.82
CA LEU A 296 5.05 11.35 6.97
C LEU A 296 5.25 12.64 6.18
N GLY A 297 4.21 13.05 5.43
CA GLY A 297 4.24 14.28 4.64
C GLY A 297 5.28 14.30 3.52
N MET A 298 5.88 13.16 3.18
CA MET A 298 7.00 13.07 2.25
C MET A 298 7.01 11.77 1.45
N VAL A 299 7.73 11.78 0.33
CA VAL A 299 7.96 10.64 -0.54
C VAL A 299 9.37 10.66 -1.08
N HIS A 300 9.97 9.49 -1.21
CA HIS A 300 11.28 9.27 -1.78
C HIS A 300 11.15 8.44 -3.06
N PHE A 301 11.94 8.78 -4.07
CA PHE A 301 12.17 7.95 -5.25
C PHE A 301 13.53 8.27 -5.86
N GLU A 302 14.08 7.32 -6.62
CA GLU A 302 15.36 7.47 -7.29
C GLU A 302 15.16 7.71 -8.78
N LEU A 303 16.00 8.54 -9.39
CA LEU A 303 15.95 8.86 -10.81
C LEU A 303 17.31 8.63 -11.45
N LEU A 304 17.35 7.81 -12.51
CA LEU A 304 18.53 7.59 -13.33
C LEU A 304 18.16 7.67 -14.81
N ILE A 305 18.77 8.60 -15.52
CA ILE A 305 18.51 8.83 -16.95
C ILE A 305 19.77 8.62 -17.76
N ASP A 306 19.73 7.65 -18.66
CA ASP A 306 20.79 7.40 -19.62
C ASP A 306 20.50 8.01 -20.99
N SER A 307 21.54 8.13 -21.81
CA SER A 307 21.47 8.67 -23.17
C SER A 307 21.73 7.64 -24.24
#